data_AF-A0A8X7X6W4-F1
#
_entry.id   AF-A0A8X7X6W4-F1
#
_cell.length_a   1.000
_cell.length_b   1.000
_cell.length_c   1.000
_cell.angle_alpha   90.00
_cell.angle_beta   90.00
_cell.angle_gamma   90.00
#
_symmetry.space_group_name_H-M   'P 1'
#
loop_
_entity.id
_entity.type
_entity.pdbx_description
1 polymer ?
#
loop_
_entity_poly.entity_id
_entity_poly.type
_entity_poly.pdbx_seq_one_letter_code
_entity_poly.pdbx_strand_id
1 'polypeptide(L)'
;MEFDNKRMARLSRNAGHRRSLPLSANGVTFQFLSCRYLNQVMRLSFTRESHIRKFNRLLNYNLPQELKTLKALLEMTPSPVVFCHNDCQEGNILLLKGREKSEKQKLMLIDFEYSSYNYRGFDIGNHFCEWMYDYTYDKFPFFKASLRSYPTKAQQLHFFTSYLAESDEGYLHLSKDDQIKIKEEMLLEVNR
;
A
#
# COMPACT_ATOMS: atom_id res chain seq x y z
N MET A 1 -15.51 7.48 -2.69
CA MET A 1 -15.88 6.12 -2.24
C MET A 1 -15.57 6.03 -0.76
N GLU A 2 -16.59 5.97 0.09
CA GLU A 2 -16.42 5.59 1.50
C GLU A 2 -16.23 4.06 1.50
N PHE A 3 -15.04 3.61 1.10
CA PHE A 3 -14.69 2.20 1.09
C PHE A 3 -14.78 1.69 2.52
N ASP A 4 -15.43 0.54 2.70
CA ASP A 4 -15.64 -0.05 4.02
C ASP A 4 -14.30 -0.53 4.60
N ASN A 5 -13.66 0.37 5.34
CA ASN A 5 -12.36 0.20 5.99
C ASN A 5 -12.30 -1.07 6.86
N LYS A 6 -13.43 -1.50 7.43
CA LYS A 6 -13.51 -2.76 8.18
C LYS A 6 -13.25 -3.98 7.31
N ARG A 7 -13.67 -3.91 6.04
CA ARG A 7 -13.58 -5.02 5.11
C ARG A 7 -12.20 -5.10 4.45
N MET A 8 -11.56 -3.96 4.18
CA MET A 8 -10.17 -3.92 3.68
C MET A 8 -9.17 -4.47 4.72
N ALA A 9 -9.37 -4.14 5.99
CA ALA A 9 -8.66 -4.73 7.12
C ALA A 9 -8.72 -6.27 7.14
N ARG A 10 -9.93 -6.83 6.96
CA ARG A 10 -10.12 -8.28 6.86
C ARG A 10 -9.53 -8.87 5.57
N LEU A 11 -9.52 -8.09 4.48
CA LEU A 11 -8.85 -8.48 3.25
C LEU A 11 -7.34 -8.54 3.43
N SER A 12 -6.67 -7.62 4.14
CA SER A 12 -5.23 -7.73 4.42
C SER A 12 -4.88 -9.00 5.23
N ARG A 13 -5.75 -9.44 6.15
CA ARG A 13 -5.62 -10.76 6.80
C ARG A 13 -5.68 -11.91 5.78
N ASN A 14 -6.64 -11.86 4.86
CA ASN A 14 -6.86 -12.90 3.85
C ASN A 14 -5.82 -12.85 2.70
N ALA A 15 -5.27 -11.67 2.43
CA ALA A 15 -4.21 -11.40 1.46
C ALA A 15 -2.91 -12.11 1.85
N GLY A 16 -2.72 -12.32 3.16
CA GLY A 16 -1.68 -13.21 3.68
C GLY A 16 -0.82 -12.60 4.78
N HIS A 17 -1.20 -11.48 5.40
CA HIS A 17 -0.43 -10.92 6.52
C HIS A 17 -0.24 -11.92 7.69
N ARG A 18 -1.08 -12.96 7.78
CA ARG A 18 -0.95 -14.11 8.72
C ARG A 18 -0.56 -15.45 8.05
N ARG A 19 -0.39 -15.49 6.73
CA ARG A 19 -0.06 -16.74 6.01
C ARG A 19 1.45 -16.92 6.01
N SER A 20 1.89 -18.07 6.51
CA SER A 20 3.24 -18.56 6.24
C SER A 20 3.22 -19.23 4.88
N LEU A 21 3.87 -18.62 3.89
CA LEU A 21 4.02 -19.17 2.54
C LEU A 21 5.45 -19.67 2.37
N PRO A 22 5.67 -20.76 1.60
CA PRO A 22 6.99 -21.32 1.36
C PRO A 22 7.78 -20.49 0.32
N LEU A 23 7.84 -19.18 0.54
CA LEU A 23 8.57 -18.22 -0.26
C LEU A 23 9.75 -17.69 0.56
N SER A 24 10.83 -17.29 -0.12
CA SER A 24 11.99 -16.69 0.55
C SER A 24 11.58 -15.41 1.28
N ALA A 25 11.62 -15.43 2.61
CA ALA A 25 11.46 -14.24 3.44
C ALA A 25 12.76 -13.39 3.50
N ASN A 26 13.83 -13.82 2.82
CA ASN A 26 15.18 -13.27 2.98
C ASN A 26 15.42 -11.95 2.22
N GLY A 27 14.38 -11.36 1.62
CA GLY A 27 14.50 -10.09 0.93
C GLY A 27 13.19 -9.33 0.90
N VAL A 28 13.15 -8.17 1.56
CA VAL A 28 12.07 -7.21 1.40
C VAL A 28 12.05 -6.76 -0.06
N THR A 29 10.99 -7.16 -0.76
CA THR A 29 10.91 -7.05 -2.23
C THR A 29 11.02 -5.60 -2.71
N PHE A 30 10.46 -4.66 -1.95
CA PHE A 30 10.50 -3.24 -2.26
C PHE A 30 11.92 -2.72 -2.52
N GLN A 31 12.86 -3.06 -1.64
CA GLN A 31 14.21 -2.51 -1.68
C GLN A 31 15.01 -3.02 -2.89
N PHE A 32 14.79 -4.29 -3.26
CA PHE A 32 15.41 -4.91 -4.44
C PHE A 32 14.81 -4.37 -5.74
N LEU A 33 13.48 -4.33 -5.86
CA LEU A 33 12.81 -3.87 -7.06
C LEU A 33 13.09 -2.39 -7.34
N SER A 34 13.09 -1.54 -6.32
CA SER A 34 13.36 -0.11 -6.48
C SER A 34 14.75 0.16 -7.06
N CYS A 35 15.77 -0.57 -6.59
CA CYS A 35 17.12 -0.49 -7.17
C CYS A 35 17.17 -1.00 -8.61
N ARG A 36 16.50 -2.12 -8.88
CA ARG A 36 16.45 -2.70 -10.22
C ARG A 36 15.80 -1.74 -11.23
N TYR A 37 14.64 -1.18 -10.89
CA TYR A 37 13.93 -0.23 -11.75
C TYR A 37 14.71 1.06 -11.93
N LEU A 38 15.31 1.63 -10.87
CA LEU A 38 16.16 2.80 -11.01
C LEU A 38 17.29 2.56 -12.02
N ASN A 39 18.00 1.44 -11.90
CA ASN A 39 19.08 1.09 -12.84
C ASN A 39 18.60 0.99 -14.29
N GLN A 40 17.38 0.50 -14.53
CA GLN A 40 16.78 0.46 -15.86
C GLN A 40 16.41 1.87 -16.34
N VAL A 41 15.73 2.66 -15.50
CA VAL A 41 15.32 4.04 -15.78
C VAL A 41 16.51 4.90 -16.18
N MET A 42 17.64 4.77 -15.48
CA MET A 42 18.87 5.53 -15.78
C MET A 42 19.50 5.18 -17.13
N ARG A 43 19.06 4.11 -17.79
CA ARG A 43 19.54 3.68 -19.11
C ARG A 43 18.54 3.95 -20.23
N LEU A 44 17.34 4.45 -19.90
CA LEU A 44 16.31 4.73 -20.90
C LEU A 44 16.68 5.96 -21.72
N SER A 45 16.28 5.92 -22.99
CA SER A 45 16.29 7.06 -23.89
C SER A 45 14.95 7.13 -24.63
N PHE A 46 14.57 8.34 -25.03
CA PHE A 46 13.30 8.59 -25.71
C PHE A 46 13.53 9.40 -26.99
N THR A 47 12.72 9.13 -28.01
CA THR A 47 12.79 9.83 -29.31
C THR A 47 11.78 10.97 -29.42
N ARG A 48 10.64 10.87 -28.73
CA ARG A 48 9.59 11.89 -28.73
C ARG A 48 9.95 13.04 -27.80
N GLU A 49 9.97 14.27 -28.30
CA GLU A 49 10.29 15.45 -27.49
C GLU A 49 9.42 15.59 -26.23
N SER A 50 8.13 15.29 -26.32
CA SER A 50 7.23 15.36 -25.17
C SER A 50 7.62 14.38 -24.06
N HIS A 51 8.16 13.21 -24.42
CA HIS A 51 8.67 12.23 -23.46
C HIS A 51 10.03 12.65 -22.92
N ILE A 52 10.93 13.18 -23.76
CA ILE A 52 12.22 13.73 -23.33
C ILE A 52 12.02 14.83 -22.29
N ARG A 53 11.10 15.77 -22.53
CA ARG A 53 10.78 16.85 -21.58
C ARG A 53 10.27 16.31 -20.25
N LYS A 54 9.38 15.30 -20.26
CA LYS A 54 8.88 14.65 -19.04
C LYS A 54 9.99 13.89 -18.30
N PHE A 55 10.81 13.16 -19.04
CA PHE A 55 11.91 12.37 -18.50
C PHE A 55 12.98 13.25 -17.86
N ASN A 56 13.36 14.36 -18.50
CA ASN A 56 14.31 15.32 -17.91
C ASN A 56 13.78 15.94 -16.62
N ARG A 57 12.47 16.23 -16.53
CA ARG A 57 11.86 16.68 -15.27
C ARG A 57 11.97 15.63 -14.17
N LEU A 58 11.78 14.35 -14.49
CA LEU A 58 11.96 13.26 -13.52
C LEU A 58 13.42 13.14 -13.07
N LEU A 59 14.38 13.24 -13.99
CA LEU A 59 15.81 13.15 -13.66
C LEU A 59 16.31 14.32 -12.80
N ASN A 60 15.68 15.50 -12.90
CA ASN A 60 16.03 16.66 -12.09
C ASN A 60 15.80 16.44 -10.58
N TYR A 61 15.02 15.43 -10.18
CA TYR A 61 14.88 15.07 -8.76
C TYR A 61 16.07 14.28 -8.21
N ASN A 62 17.06 13.90 -9.03
CA ASN A 62 18.19 13.06 -8.60
C ASN A 62 17.71 11.76 -7.93
N LEU A 63 16.97 10.95 -8.70
CA LEU A 63 16.36 9.70 -8.24
C LEU A 63 17.32 8.75 -7.47
N PRO A 64 18.62 8.62 -7.84
CA PRO A 64 19.56 7.84 -7.04
C PRO A 64 19.76 8.34 -5.61
N GLN A 65 19.86 9.66 -5.42
CA GLN A 65 19.99 10.26 -4.10
C GLN A 65 18.68 10.15 -3.31
N GLU A 66 17.53 10.40 -3.96
CA GLU A 66 16.21 10.23 -3.34
C GLU A 66 15.97 8.80 -2.86
N LEU A 67 16.32 7.79 -3.68
CA LEU A 67 16.21 6.39 -3.27
C LEU A 67 17.12 6.07 -2.08
N LYS A 68 18.33 6.64 -2.02
CA LYS A 68 19.22 6.48 -0.86
C LYS A 68 18.62 7.10 0.41
N THR A 69 18.05 8.30 0.30
CA THR A 69 17.36 8.98 1.41
C THR A 69 16.15 8.18 1.88
N LEU A 70 15.34 7.67 0.95
CA LEU A 70 14.17 6.85 1.26
C LEU A 70 14.57 5.57 2.00
N LYS A 71 15.61 4.87 1.55
CA LYS A 71 16.10 3.66 2.23
C LYS A 71 16.51 3.94 3.67
N ALA A 72 17.25 5.03 3.91
CA ALA A 72 17.66 5.41 5.27
C ALA A 72 16.45 5.74 6.16
N LEU A 73 15.42 6.40 5.61
CA LEU A 73 14.18 6.69 6.34
C LEU A 73 13.43 5.40 6.73
N LEU A 74 13.32 4.46 5.79
CA LEU A 74 12.64 3.19 6.01
C LEU A 74 13.39 2.28 7.00
N GLU A 75 14.73 2.28 6.97
CA GLU A 75 15.56 1.57 7.94
C GLU A 75 15.35 2.07 9.38
N MET A 76 14.98 3.35 9.53
CA MET A 76 14.66 3.97 10.83
C MET A 76 13.18 3.82 11.23
N THR A 77 12.34 3.21 10.40
CA THR A 77 10.90 3.07 10.63
C THR A 77 10.54 1.59 10.78
N PRO A 78 10.40 1.08 12.02
CA PRO A 78 10.05 -0.31 12.24
C PRO A 78 8.70 -0.66 11.62
N SER A 79 8.69 -1.67 10.73
CA SER A 79 7.48 -2.23 10.16
C SER A 79 7.59 -3.76 10.14
N PRO A 80 6.59 -4.51 10.64
CA PRO A 80 6.60 -5.97 10.58
C PRO A 80 6.67 -6.46 9.13
N VAL A 81 7.51 -7.46 8.87
CA VAL A 81 7.54 -8.17 7.59
C VAL A 81 6.42 -9.19 7.57
N VAL A 82 5.53 -9.06 6.58
CA VAL A 82 4.35 -9.90 6.39
C VAL A 82 4.20 -10.22 4.90
N PHE A 83 3.37 -11.20 4.52
CA PHE A 83 3.08 -11.42 3.11
C PHE A 83 2.05 -10.38 2.65
N CYS A 84 2.50 -9.45 1.81
CA CYS A 84 1.75 -8.30 1.31
C CYS A 84 1.20 -8.57 -0.09
N HIS A 85 0.10 -7.92 -0.44
CA HIS A 85 -0.42 -7.91 -1.80
C HIS A 85 0.49 -7.10 -2.73
N ASN A 86 0.99 -5.96 -2.24
CA ASN A 86 1.78 -4.94 -2.92
C ASN A 86 1.05 -4.15 -4.02
N ASP A 87 -0.24 -4.42 -4.25
CA ASP A 87 -1.06 -3.75 -5.27
C ASP A 87 -2.56 -3.76 -4.92
N CYS A 88 -2.89 -3.28 -3.73
CA CYS A 88 -4.26 -3.31 -3.20
C CYS A 88 -5.14 -2.15 -3.72
N GLN A 89 -5.28 -2.04 -5.05
CA GLN A 89 -6.09 -1.03 -5.77
C GLN A 89 -7.53 -1.51 -6.05
N GLU A 90 -8.45 -0.60 -6.40
CA GLU A 90 -9.89 -0.86 -6.48
C GLU A 90 -10.30 -1.96 -7.47
N GLY A 91 -9.63 -2.06 -8.61
CA GLY A 91 -9.78 -3.09 -9.63
C GLY A 91 -9.37 -4.48 -9.16
N ASN A 92 -8.53 -4.59 -8.13
CA ASN A 92 -8.13 -5.87 -7.53
C ASN A 92 -9.05 -6.30 -6.38
N ILE A 93 -10.12 -5.55 -6.10
CA ILE A 93 -11.08 -5.80 -5.02
C ILE A 93 -12.47 -6.11 -5.61
N LEU A 94 -12.82 -7.39 -5.67
CA LEU A 94 -14.10 -7.82 -6.21
C LEU A 94 -15.22 -7.78 -5.17
N LEU A 95 -16.36 -7.18 -5.52
CA LEU A 95 -17.62 -7.29 -4.78
C LEU A 95 -18.37 -8.56 -5.22
N LEU A 96 -18.53 -9.52 -4.31
CA LEU A 96 -19.16 -10.80 -4.59
C LEU A 96 -20.68 -10.66 -4.75
N LYS A 97 -21.19 -10.98 -5.93
CA LYS A 97 -22.62 -10.97 -6.27
C LYS A 97 -23.44 -11.84 -5.31
N GLY A 98 -24.59 -11.35 -4.87
CA GLY A 98 -25.49 -12.02 -3.92
C GLY A 98 -25.01 -11.95 -2.46
N ARG A 99 -23.87 -11.30 -2.19
CA ARG A 99 -23.33 -11.09 -0.84
C ARG A 99 -23.29 -9.61 -0.47
N GLU A 100 -23.95 -8.74 -1.22
CA GLU A 100 -23.88 -7.28 -1.05
C GLU A 100 -24.32 -6.84 0.35
N LYS A 101 -25.31 -7.55 0.91
CA LYS A 101 -25.85 -7.37 2.27
C LYS A 101 -25.07 -8.12 3.36
N SER A 102 -24.09 -8.96 3.00
CA SER A 102 -23.29 -9.68 3.98
C SER A 102 -22.32 -8.73 4.68
N GLU A 103 -22.32 -8.75 6.01
CA GLU A 103 -21.32 -8.03 6.78
C GLU A 103 -19.95 -8.71 6.75
N LYS A 104 -19.90 -10.02 6.52
CA LYS A 104 -18.68 -10.80 6.79
C LYS A 104 -17.81 -11.13 5.57
N GLN A 105 -18.41 -11.39 4.40
CA GLN A 105 -17.67 -11.96 3.25
C GLN A 105 -18.22 -11.52 1.90
N LYS A 106 -18.15 -10.22 1.60
CA LYS A 106 -18.59 -9.69 0.31
C LYS A 106 -17.47 -9.20 -0.59
N LEU A 107 -16.24 -9.09 -0.08
CA LEU A 107 -15.09 -8.66 -0.88
C LEU A 107 -14.09 -9.81 -1.03
N MET A 108 -13.37 -9.81 -2.16
CA MET A 108 -12.31 -10.75 -2.48
C MET A 108 -11.16 -10.03 -3.17
N LEU A 109 -9.93 -10.29 -2.73
CA LEU A 109 -8.73 -9.82 -3.43
C LEU A 109 -8.34 -10.81 -4.53
N ILE A 110 -7.88 -10.27 -5.64
CA ILE A 110 -7.36 -11.00 -6.80
C ILE A 110 -6.06 -10.35 -7.26
N ASP A 111 -5.39 -10.98 -8.22
CA ASP A 111 -4.19 -10.44 -8.89
C ASP A 111 -2.97 -10.27 -7.98
N PHE A 112 -2.42 -11.40 -7.54
CA PHE A 112 -1.27 -11.47 -6.62
C PHE A 112 0.09 -11.40 -7.35
N GLU A 113 0.18 -10.78 -8.53
CA GLU A 113 1.40 -10.79 -9.36
C GLU A 113 2.60 -10.09 -8.71
N TYR A 114 2.33 -9.08 -7.88
CA TYR A 114 3.34 -8.35 -7.11
C TYR A 114 3.52 -8.88 -5.69
N SER A 115 2.74 -9.87 -5.27
CA SER A 115 2.67 -10.27 -3.86
C SER A 115 3.93 -10.97 -3.39
N SER A 116 4.38 -10.61 -2.19
CA SER A 116 5.62 -11.13 -1.60
C SER A 116 5.72 -10.80 -0.11
N TYR A 117 6.74 -11.33 0.57
CA TYR A 117 7.09 -10.81 1.88
C TYR A 117 7.65 -9.38 1.77
N ASN A 118 6.96 -8.45 2.43
CA ASN A 118 7.28 -7.02 2.41
C ASN A 118 6.86 -6.37 3.74
N TYR A 119 7.15 -5.09 3.91
CA TYR A 119 6.73 -4.33 5.09
C TYR A 119 5.21 -4.13 5.10
N ARG A 120 4.56 -4.38 6.24
CA ARG A 120 3.14 -4.09 6.45
C ARG A 120 2.80 -2.65 6.09
N GLY A 121 3.66 -1.70 6.50
CA GLY A 121 3.49 -0.28 6.24
C GLY A 121 3.39 0.04 4.74
N PHE A 122 4.13 -0.70 3.92
CA PHE A 122 4.08 -0.54 2.46
C PHE A 122 2.72 -0.91 1.89
N ASP A 123 2.16 -2.08 2.25
CA ASP A 123 0.89 -2.54 1.66
C ASP A 123 -0.29 -1.64 2.05
N ILE A 124 -0.31 -1.20 3.32
CA ILE A 124 -1.33 -0.28 3.83
C ILE A 124 -1.14 1.12 3.24
N GLY A 125 0.10 1.62 3.19
CA GLY A 125 0.43 2.93 2.62
C GLY A 125 0.11 3.00 1.13
N ASN A 126 0.42 1.94 0.38
CA ASN A 126 0.06 1.81 -1.03
C ASN A 126 -1.46 1.87 -1.20
N HIS A 127 -2.22 1.10 -0.42
CA HIS A 127 -3.68 1.16 -0.47
C HIS A 127 -4.23 2.58 -0.20
N PHE A 128 -3.64 3.33 0.73
CA PHE A 128 -4.02 4.73 0.96
C PHE A 128 -3.64 5.66 -0.19
N CYS A 129 -2.53 5.39 -0.87
CA CYS A 129 -2.16 6.12 -2.08
C CYS A 129 -3.18 5.95 -3.20
N GLU A 130 -3.74 4.75 -3.37
CA GLU A 130 -4.75 4.47 -4.41
C GLU A 130 -6.03 5.28 -4.24
N TRP A 131 -6.35 5.78 -3.04
CA TRP A 131 -7.49 6.68 -2.85
C TRP A 131 -7.35 8.00 -3.61
N MET A 132 -6.13 8.38 -3.97
CA MET A 132 -5.85 9.57 -4.76
C MET A 132 -6.05 9.37 -6.26
N TYR A 133 -6.09 8.13 -6.74
CA TYR A 133 -6.10 7.81 -8.16
C TYR A 133 -7.48 7.26 -8.59
N ASP A 134 -7.90 7.66 -9.79
CA ASP A 134 -9.09 7.13 -10.45
C ASP A 134 -8.68 6.71 -11.87
N TYR A 135 -8.60 5.41 -12.09
CA TYR A 135 -8.20 4.79 -13.36
C TYR A 135 -9.39 4.58 -14.32
N THR A 136 -10.61 4.98 -13.94
CA THR A 136 -11.79 4.86 -14.80
C THR A 136 -11.98 6.04 -15.74
N TYR A 137 -11.08 7.04 -15.69
CA TYR A 137 -11.18 8.24 -16.49
C TYR A 137 -10.98 7.95 -17.99
N ASP A 138 -11.97 8.35 -18.79
CA ASP A 138 -12.10 7.99 -20.21
C ASP A 138 -11.24 8.81 -21.18
N LYS A 139 -10.50 9.81 -20.69
CA LYS A 139 -9.67 10.70 -21.50
C LYS A 139 -8.22 10.64 -21.08
N PHE A 140 -7.32 10.79 -22.06
CA PHE A 140 -5.88 10.90 -21.82
C PHE A 140 -5.56 11.87 -20.67
N PRO A 141 -4.72 11.50 -19.67
CA PRO A 141 -3.84 10.32 -19.63
C PRO A 141 -4.48 9.01 -19.12
N PHE A 142 -5.82 8.94 -19.10
CA PHE A 142 -6.63 7.79 -18.65
C PHE A 142 -6.63 7.56 -17.14
N PHE A 143 -6.23 8.58 -16.38
CA PHE A 143 -6.40 8.60 -14.93
C PHE A 143 -6.59 10.04 -14.44
N LYS A 144 -7.17 10.17 -13.24
CA LYS A 144 -7.15 11.41 -12.45
C LYS A 144 -6.41 11.18 -11.15
N ALA A 145 -5.69 12.21 -10.70
CA ALA A 145 -5.04 12.23 -9.39
C ALA A 145 -5.58 13.40 -8.56
N SER A 146 -5.92 13.15 -7.31
CA SER A 146 -6.41 14.14 -6.35
C SER A 146 -5.79 13.90 -4.98
N LEU A 147 -4.83 14.75 -4.61
CA LEU A 147 -4.20 14.73 -3.28
C LEU A 147 -5.21 14.95 -2.15
N ARG A 148 -6.34 15.61 -2.43
CA ARG A 148 -7.42 15.82 -1.45
C ARG A 148 -8.16 14.55 -1.09
N SER A 149 -8.01 13.50 -1.89
CA SER A 149 -8.68 12.22 -1.69
C SER A 149 -7.86 11.27 -0.81
N TYR A 150 -6.61 11.61 -0.46
CA TYR A 150 -5.82 10.84 0.49
C TYR A 150 -6.55 10.73 1.84
N PRO A 151 -6.55 9.57 2.52
CA PRO A 151 -7.31 9.40 3.75
C PRO A 151 -6.81 10.33 4.85
N THR A 152 -7.75 11.07 5.44
CA THR A 152 -7.49 11.89 6.63
C THR A 152 -7.00 11.03 7.80
N LYS A 153 -6.32 11.64 8.78
CA LYS A 153 -5.89 10.94 10.01
C LYS A 153 -7.04 10.16 10.66
N ALA A 154 -8.25 10.71 10.69
CA ALA A 154 -9.43 10.03 11.25
C ALA A 154 -9.79 8.75 10.47
N GLN A 155 -9.76 8.79 9.12
CA GLN A 155 -10.01 7.63 8.27
C GLN A 155 -8.91 6.57 8.42
N GLN A 156 -7.64 6.98 8.48
CA GLN A 156 -6.52 6.07 8.69
C GLN A 156 -6.62 5.35 10.05
N LEU A 157 -6.90 6.10 11.13
CA LEU A 157 -7.11 5.51 12.46
C LEU A 157 -8.30 4.53 12.48
N HIS A 158 -9.37 4.84 11.76
CA HIS A 158 -10.52 3.95 11.64
C HIS A 158 -10.16 2.65 10.88
N PHE A 159 -9.36 2.74 9.83
CA PHE A 159 -8.78 1.58 9.15
C PHE A 159 -7.92 0.76 10.10
N PHE A 160 -6.99 1.39 10.84
CA PHE A 160 -6.09 0.68 11.76
C PHE A 160 -6.84 -0.04 12.87
N THR A 161 -7.87 0.55 13.47
CA THR A 161 -8.71 -0.13 14.46
C THR A 161 -9.29 -1.42 13.90
N SER A 162 -9.77 -1.38 12.66
CA SER A 162 -10.34 -2.56 12.02
C SER A 162 -9.27 -3.60 11.66
N TYR A 163 -8.13 -3.14 11.14
CA TYR A 163 -7.00 -4.00 10.77
C TYR A 163 -6.45 -4.73 11.99
N LEU A 164 -6.22 -4.02 13.10
CA LEU A 164 -5.71 -4.59 14.34
C LEU A 164 -6.70 -5.59 14.94
N ALA A 165 -8.00 -5.26 15.01
CA ALA A 165 -9.02 -6.18 15.52
C ALA A 165 -9.13 -7.49 14.71
N GLU A 166 -8.87 -7.46 13.41
CA GLU A 166 -8.89 -8.65 12.55
C GLU A 166 -7.55 -9.40 12.56
N SER A 167 -6.44 -8.69 12.73
CA SER A 167 -5.08 -9.23 12.65
C SER A 167 -4.54 -9.75 13.99
N ASP A 168 -5.06 -9.27 15.12
CA ASP A 168 -4.70 -9.69 16.47
C ASP A 168 -5.95 -9.71 17.37
N GLU A 169 -6.43 -10.91 17.72
CA GLU A 169 -7.58 -11.07 18.63
C GLU A 169 -7.29 -10.47 20.02
N GLY A 170 -6.02 -10.42 20.43
CA GLY A 170 -5.58 -9.79 21.67
C GLY A 170 -5.77 -8.27 21.70
N TYR A 171 -5.80 -7.62 20.53
CA TYR A 171 -5.91 -6.16 20.42
C TYR A 171 -7.15 -5.61 21.14
N LEU A 172 -8.29 -6.29 21.00
CA LEU A 172 -9.55 -5.87 21.59
C LEU A 172 -9.57 -5.97 23.13
N HIS A 173 -8.66 -6.75 23.70
CA HIS A 173 -8.52 -6.94 25.15
C HIS A 173 -7.52 -5.98 25.78
N LEU A 174 -6.77 -5.21 24.97
CA LEU A 174 -5.84 -4.20 25.45
C LEU A 174 -6.57 -3.02 26.09
N SER A 175 -5.85 -2.32 26.97
CA SER A 175 -6.32 -1.05 27.52
C SER A 175 -6.52 -0.02 26.41
N LYS A 176 -7.36 0.99 26.65
CA LYS A 176 -7.57 2.07 25.67
C LYS A 176 -6.27 2.81 25.35
N ASP A 177 -5.40 3.00 26.33
CA ASP A 177 -4.13 3.70 26.16
C ASP A 177 -3.16 2.90 25.28
N ASP A 178 -3.10 1.57 25.47
CA ASP A 178 -2.30 0.69 24.61
C ASP A 178 -2.84 0.66 23.18
N GLN A 179 -4.17 0.61 23.01
CA GLN A 179 -4.79 0.66 21.68
C GLN A 179 -4.50 1.99 20.96
N ILE A 180 -4.46 3.10 21.68
CA ILE A 180 -4.10 4.42 21.13
C ILE A 180 -2.63 4.43 20.73
N LYS A 181 -1.75 3.96 21.62
CA LYS A 181 -0.30 3.92 21.37
C LYS A 181 0.04 3.13 20.10
N ILE A 182 -0.50 1.91 19.97
CA ILE A 182 -0.27 1.07 18.78
C ILE A 182 -0.75 1.77 17.50
N LYS A 183 -1.89 2.46 17.54
CA LYS A 183 -2.41 3.18 16.37
C LYS A 183 -1.57 4.39 15.97
N GLU A 184 -1.02 5.13 16.93
CA GLU A 184 -0.09 6.23 16.64
C GLU A 184 1.25 5.69 16.08
N GLU A 185 1.73 4.55 16.56
CA GLU A 185 2.88 3.84 15.98
C GLU A 185 2.61 3.41 14.53
N MET A 186 1.43 2.83 14.25
CA MET A 186 1.02 2.48 12.89
C MET A 186 0.86 3.72 11.98
N LEU A 187 0.40 4.85 12.53
CA LEU A 187 0.31 6.09 11.77
C LEU A 187 1.70 6.56 11.33
N LEU A 188 2.70 6.47 12.21
CA LEU A 188 4.08 6.75 11.85
C LEU A 188 4.60 5.76 10.82
N GLU A 189 4.40 4.46 11.02
CA GLU A 189 4.83 3.41 10.09
C GLU A 189 4.29 3.61 8.66
N VAL A 190 3.01 3.91 8.51
CA VAL A 190 2.32 3.97 7.21
C VAL A 190 2.58 5.29 6.46
N ASN A 191 2.90 6.38 7.17
CA ASN A 191 3.09 7.72 6.57
C ASN A 191 4.57 8.13 6.45
N ARG A 192 5.51 7.17 6.51
CA ARG A 192 6.97 7.42 6.39
C ARG A 192 7.50 6.93 5.05
#